data_AF-A0A1H6JRY5-F1
#
_entry.id   AF-A0A1H6JRY5-F1
#
_cell.length_a   1.000
_cell.length_b   1.000
_cell.length_c   1.000
_cell.angle_alpha   90.00
_cell.angle_beta   90.00
_cell.angle_gamma   90.00
#
_symmetry.space_group_name_H-M   'P 1'
#
loop_
_entity.id
_entity.type
_entity.pdbx_description
1 polymer ?
#
loop_
_entity_poly.entity_id
_entity_poly.type
_entity_poly.pdbx_seq_one_letter_code
_entity_poly.pdbx_strand_id
1 'polypeptide(L)'
;MLYQQTRPAFWRRHPAVTGAVALAATWWLVNGWYTAVTVAAIVTLTVVVARRRRELAIRDAGLRARAEYEHRLNLAGDPRGVFGRYPPLQPGWFPDPQNRCGLRYFDGAMWTHHTR
;
A
#
# COMPACT_ATOMS: atom_id res chain seq x y z
N MET A 1 -2.24 10.81 -10.25
CA MET A 1 -1.47 11.01 -9.01
C MET A 1 -2.45 11.01 -7.85
N LEU A 2 -2.53 9.92 -7.10
CA LEU A 2 -3.47 9.76 -5.99
C LEU A 2 -2.91 10.46 -4.75
N TYR A 3 -3.65 11.44 -4.24
CA TYR A 3 -3.37 12.17 -3.02
C TYR A 3 -3.24 11.17 -1.86
N GLN A 4 -2.02 10.88 -1.44
CA GLN A 4 -1.75 10.10 -0.24
C GLN A 4 -2.08 11.01 0.95
N GLN A 5 -3.35 11.04 1.36
CA GLN A 5 -3.79 11.69 2.59
C GLN A 5 -3.06 11.03 3.77
N THR A 6 -1.96 11.64 4.17
CA THR A 6 -1.24 11.32 5.40
C THR A 6 -2.17 11.67 6.57
N ARG A 7 -2.95 10.69 7.03
CA ARG A 7 -3.74 10.84 8.26
C ARG A 7 -2.74 11.20 9.38
N PRO A 8 -2.90 12.37 10.04
CA PRO A 8 -1.97 12.76 11.09
C PRO A 8 -1.99 11.71 12.21
N ALA A 9 -0.81 11.41 12.75
CA ALA A 9 -0.64 10.40 13.79
C ALA A 9 -1.62 10.65 14.95
N PHE A 10 -2.26 9.59 15.44
CA PHE A 10 -3.29 9.63 16.48
C PHE A 10 -2.85 10.43 17.74
N TRP A 11 -1.55 10.39 18.05
CA TRP A 11 -0.89 11.13 19.13
C TRP A 11 -0.97 12.66 18.99
N ARG A 12 -1.00 13.19 17.76
CA ARG A 12 -1.21 14.64 17.51
C ARG A 12 -2.67 15.07 17.66
N ARG A 13 -3.62 14.13 17.57
CA ARG A 13 -5.04 14.42 17.72
C ARG A 13 -5.50 14.39 19.17
N HIS A 14 -4.86 13.56 20.01
CA HIS A 14 -5.26 13.37 21.41
C HIS A 14 -4.08 13.43 22.40
N PRO A 15 -3.35 14.56 22.47
CA PRO A 15 -2.19 14.69 23.34
C PRO A 15 -2.53 14.48 24.83
N ALA A 16 -3.74 14.87 25.24
CA ALA A 16 -4.22 14.69 26.61
C ALA A 16 -4.39 13.21 27.01
N VAL A 17 -4.93 12.38 26.12
CA VAL A 17 -5.14 10.94 26.38
C VAL A 17 -3.80 10.23 26.52
N THR A 18 -2.85 10.59 25.67
CA THR A 18 -1.51 10.01 25.68
C THR A 18 -0.71 10.41 26.91
N GLY A 19 -0.86 11.66 27.37
CA GLY A 19 -0.29 12.12 28.65
C GLY A 19 -0.89 11.40 29.85
N ALA A 20 -2.22 11.23 29.88
CA ALA A 20 -2.90 10.53 30.98
C ALA A 20 -2.47 9.06 31.09
N VAL A 21 -2.33 8.35 29.96
CA VAL A 21 -1.84 6.96 29.94
C VAL A 21 -0.39 6.88 30.43
N ALA A 22 0.47 7.81 30.01
CA ALA A 22 1.86 7.84 30.46
C ALA A 22 1.95 8.11 31.98
N LEU A 23 1.17 9.05 32.51
CA LEU A 23 1.14 9.35 33.95
C LEU A 23 0.62 8.18 34.77
N ALA A 24 -0.44 7.49 34.32
CA ALA A 24 -0.97 6.31 34.99
C ALA A 24 0.04 5.16 35.00
N ALA A 25 0.75 4.93 33.89
CA ALA A 25 1.81 3.93 33.81
C ALA A 25 2.97 4.26 34.76
N THR A 26 3.41 5.53 34.79
CA THR A 26 4.46 6.00 35.70
C THR A 26 4.04 5.85 37.17
N TRP A 27 2.79 6.18 37.51
CA TRP A 27 2.26 6.00 38.87
C TRP A 27 2.24 4.52 39.29
N TRP A 28 1.82 3.61 38.41
CA TRP A 28 1.85 2.16 38.69
C TRP A 28 3.26 1.60 38.84
N LEU A 29 4.24 2.11 38.08
CA LEU A 29 5.64 1.74 38.22
C LEU A 29 6.23 2.18 39.57
N VAL A 30 5.89 3.38 40.03
CA VAL A 30 6.32 3.90 41.34
C VAL A 30 5.64 3.15 42.50
N ASN A 31 4.40 2.69 42.32
CA ASN A 31 3.68 1.85 43.28
C ASN A 31 4.11 0.36 43.29
N GLY A 32 5.06 -0.05 42.43
CA GLY A 32 5.54 -1.44 42.36
C GLY A 32 4.59 -2.42 41.67
N TRP A 33 3.55 -1.95 40.98
CA TRP A 33 2.56 -2.81 40.32
C TRP A 33 3.00 -3.21 38.90
N TYR A 34 4.12 -3.91 38.81
CA TYR A 34 4.73 -4.28 37.52
C TYR A 34 3.85 -5.19 36.66
N THR A 35 3.06 -6.08 37.28
CA THR A 35 2.17 -7.02 36.59
C THR A 35 1.04 -6.32 35.84
N ALA A 36 0.47 -5.26 36.40
CA ALA A 36 -0.57 -4.49 35.72
C ALA A 36 -0.02 -3.75 34.49
N VAL A 37 1.20 -3.21 34.59
CA VAL A 37 1.87 -2.50 33.49
C VAL A 37 2.21 -3.47 32.36
N THR A 38 2.75 -4.65 32.66
CA THR A 38 3.07 -5.64 31.62
C THR A 38 1.82 -6.16 30.90
N VAL A 39 0.74 -6.45 31.63
CA VAL A 39 -0.54 -6.85 31.01
C VAL A 39 -1.10 -5.74 30.13
N ALA A 40 -1.11 -4.49 30.59
CA ALA A 40 -1.57 -3.36 29.80
C ALA A 40 -0.73 -3.16 28.52
N ALA A 41 0.60 -3.33 28.61
CA ALA A 41 1.51 -3.25 27.46
C ALA A 41 1.24 -4.39 26.45
N ILE A 42 1.02 -5.62 26.91
CA ILE A 42 0.69 -6.76 26.04
C ILE A 42 -0.65 -6.54 25.34
N VAL A 43 -1.68 -6.08 26.06
CA VAL A 43 -3.00 -5.81 25.49
C VAL A 43 -2.92 -4.70 24.44
N THR A 44 -2.22 -3.60 24.73
CA THR A 44 -2.05 -2.53 23.74
C THR A 44 -1.27 -2.99 22.52
N LEU A 45 -0.18 -3.74 22.69
CA LEU A 45 0.60 -4.30 21.57
C LEU A 45 -0.25 -5.24 20.70
N THR A 46 -0.98 -6.18 21.31
CA THR A 46 -1.83 -7.13 20.59
C THR A 46 -2.94 -6.44 19.81
N VAL A 47 -3.60 -5.44 20.38
CA VAL A 47 -4.62 -4.63 19.70
C VAL A 47 -4.02 -3.85 18.53
N VAL A 48 -2.85 -3.23 18.70
CA VAL A 48 -2.16 -2.50 17.64
C VAL A 48 -1.77 -3.43 16.49
N VAL A 49 -1.20 -4.60 16.81
CA VAL A 49 -0.82 -5.61 15.82
C VAL A 49 -2.05 -6.13 15.09
N ALA A 50 -3.13 -6.47 15.79
CA ALA A 50 -4.37 -6.93 15.18
C ALA A 50 -4.97 -5.87 14.24
N ARG A 51 -4.95 -4.58 14.63
CA ARG A 51 -5.39 -3.48 13.77
C ARG A 51 -4.53 -3.35 12.51
N ARG A 52 -3.20 -3.38 12.64
CA ARG A 52 -2.30 -3.31 11.47
C ARG A 52 -2.46 -4.52 10.55
N ARG A 53 -2.65 -5.72 11.12
CA ARG A 53 -2.90 -6.95 10.34
C ARG A 53 -4.19 -6.85 9.53
N ARG A 54 -5.26 -6.26 10.09
CA ARG A 54 -6.52 -6.02 9.36
C ARG A 54 -6.32 -5.08 8.17
N GLU A 55 -5.54 -4.02 8.33
CA GLU A 55 -5.24 -3.08 7.24
C GLU A 55 -4.45 -3.75 6.11
N LEU A 56 -3.44 -4.56 6.45
CA LEU A 56 -2.67 -5.34 5.46
C LEU A 56 -3.55 -6.37 4.75
N ALA A 57 -4.43 -7.07 5.48
CA ALA A 57 -5.32 -8.06 4.90
C ALA A 57 -6.28 -7.45 3.86
N ILE A 58 -6.81 -6.24 4.10
CA ILE A 58 -7.67 -5.53 3.14
C ILE A 58 -6.87 -5.16 1.88
N ARG A 59 -5.63 -4.69 2.04
CA ARG A 59 -4.75 -4.34 0.91
C ARG A 59 -4.44 -5.58 0.05
N ASP A 60 -4.09 -6.68 0.68
CA ASP A 60 -3.75 -7.93 -0.01
C ASP A 60 -4.98 -8.56 -0.68
N ALA A 61 -6.15 -8.47 -0.05
CA ALA A 61 -7.41 -8.92 -0.65
C ALA A 61 -7.71 -8.18 -1.96
N GLY A 62 -7.44 -6.87 -2.03
CA GLY A 62 -7.58 -6.09 -3.26
C GLY A 62 -6.63 -6.55 -4.38
N LEU A 63 -5.38 -6.89 -4.04
CA LEU A 63 -4.41 -7.41 -5.02
C LEU A 63 -4.82 -8.79 -5.54
N ARG A 64 -5.27 -9.70 -4.66
CA ARG A 64 -5.77 -11.03 -5.05
C ARG A 64 -7.00 -10.91 -5.95
N ALA A 65 -7.98 -10.09 -5.57
CA ALA A 65 -9.18 -9.89 -6.38
C ALA A 65 -8.86 -9.35 -7.78
N ARG A 66 -7.88 -8.45 -7.89
CA ARG A 66 -7.43 -7.92 -9.18
C ARG A 66 -6.72 -8.98 -10.03
N ALA A 67 -5.82 -9.76 -9.42
CA ALA A 67 -5.12 -10.84 -10.10
C ALA A 67 -6.10 -11.92 -10.60
N GLU A 68 -7.07 -12.31 -9.78
CA GLU A 68 -8.12 -13.26 -10.19
C GLU A 68 -8.97 -12.73 -11.35
N TYR A 69 -9.31 -11.45 -11.33
CA TYR A 69 -10.07 -10.82 -12.40
C TYR A 69 -9.29 -10.84 -13.72
N GLU A 70 -8.01 -10.47 -13.70
CA GLU A 70 -7.13 -10.53 -14.88
C GLU A 70 -6.93 -11.97 -15.38
N HIS A 71 -6.77 -12.93 -14.46
CA HIS A 71 -6.66 -14.35 -14.81
C HIS A 71 -7.93 -14.86 -15.50
N ARG A 72 -9.11 -14.51 -14.98
CA ARG A 72 -10.39 -14.88 -15.61
C ARG A 72 -10.56 -14.28 -16.99
N LEU A 73 -10.15 -13.03 -17.20
CA LEU A 73 -10.19 -12.41 -18.53
C LEU A 73 -9.25 -13.10 -19.52
N ASN A 74 -8.07 -13.52 -19.06
CA ASN A 74 -7.14 -14.28 -19.89
C ASN A 74 -7.75 -15.63 -20.30
N LEU A 75 -8.38 -16.35 -19.36
CA LEU A 75 -9.05 -17.62 -19.64
C LEU A 75 -10.29 -17.48 -20.53
N ALA A 76 -11.07 -16.40 -20.37
CA ALA A 76 -12.26 -16.17 -21.17
C ALA A 76 -11.92 -15.94 -22.65
N GLY A 77 -10.77 -15.31 -22.92
CA GLY A 77 -10.37 -14.91 -24.26
C GLY A 77 -11.30 -13.84 -24.86
N ASP A 78 -10.72 -12.90 -25.61
CA ASP A 78 -11.49 -11.94 -26.41
C ASP A 78 -11.19 -12.21 -27.89
N PRO A 79 -12.20 -12.31 -28.79
CA PRO A 79 -11.97 -12.34 -30.23
C PRO A 79 -11.14 -11.15 -30.77
N ARG A 80 -11.03 -10.05 -30.02
CA ARG A 80 -10.16 -8.91 -30.35
C ARG A 80 -8.67 -9.12 -30.01
N GLY A 81 -8.30 -10.25 -29.40
CA GLY A 81 -6.91 -10.55 -29.01
C GLY A 81 -6.41 -9.79 -27.78
N VAL A 82 -7.32 -9.22 -26.98
CA VAL A 82 -6.98 -8.47 -25.76
C VAL A 82 -7.23 -9.37 -24.54
N PHE A 83 -6.18 -9.65 -23.78
CA PHE A 83 -6.23 -10.49 -22.58
C PHE A 83 -6.03 -9.63 -21.33
N GLY A 84 -7.12 -9.19 -20.73
CA GLY A 84 -7.11 -8.33 -19.54
C GLY A 84 -7.62 -6.92 -19.79
N ARG A 85 -7.52 -6.07 -18.77
CA ARG A 85 -8.11 -4.71 -18.78
C ARG A 85 -7.26 -3.66 -19.50
N TYR A 86 -6.04 -4.03 -19.90
CA TYR A 86 -5.07 -3.12 -20.49
C TYR A 86 -4.92 -3.45 -21.98
N PRO A 87 -5.41 -2.60 -22.88
CA PRO A 87 -5.16 -2.79 -24.30
C PRO A 87 -3.65 -2.67 -24.59
N PRO A 88 -3.15 -3.33 -25.65
CA PRO A 88 -1.77 -3.14 -26.07
C PRO A 88 -1.49 -1.65 -26.32
N LEU A 89 -0.27 -1.22 -25.96
CA LEU A 89 0.20 0.14 -26.20
C LEU A 89 0.08 0.46 -27.69
N GLN A 90 -0.62 1.55 -28.01
CA GLN A 90 -0.75 1.99 -29.40
C GLN A 90 0.57 2.56 -29.92
N PRO A 91 0.84 2.48 -31.23
CA PRO A 91 2.02 3.09 -31.81
C PRO A 91 2.09 4.60 -31.54
N GLY A 92 3.26 5.12 -31.18
CA GLY A 92 3.41 6.53 -30.80
C GLY A 92 4.78 6.90 -30.24
N TRP A 93 4.96 8.19 -29.97
CA TRP A 93 6.16 8.72 -29.31
C TRP A 93 6.01 8.68 -27.79
N PHE A 94 6.92 7.99 -27.11
CA PHE A 94 6.91 7.85 -25.66
C PHE A 94 8.28 8.19 -25.05
N PRO A 95 8.37 8.51 -23.75
CA PRO A 95 9.65 8.71 -23.07
C PRO A 95 10.54 7.48 -23.21
N ASP A 96 11.80 7.68 -23.61
CA ASP A 96 12.74 6.58 -23.81
C ASP A 96 13.08 5.93 -22.45
N PRO A 97 12.80 4.63 -22.26
CA PRO A 97 13.15 3.94 -21.02
C PRO A 97 14.66 3.88 -20.78
N GLN A 98 15.49 3.99 -21.83
CA GLN A 98 16.96 3.97 -21.74
C GLN A 98 17.57 5.38 -21.59
N ASN A 99 16.82 6.43 -21.94
CA ASN A 99 17.26 7.82 -21.82
C ASN A 99 16.12 8.72 -21.33
N ARG A 100 16.14 9.08 -20.04
CA ARG A 100 15.09 9.90 -19.40
C ARG A 100 14.81 11.25 -20.07
N CYS A 101 15.74 11.77 -20.87
CA CYS A 101 15.59 13.05 -21.54
C CYS A 101 15.16 12.92 -23.01
N GLY A 102 14.96 11.71 -23.53
CA GLY A 102 14.63 11.45 -24.93
C GLY A 102 13.19 10.95 -25.14
N LEU A 103 12.67 11.19 -26.35
CA LEU A 103 11.48 10.49 -26.85
C LEU A 103 11.92 9.41 -27.84
N ARG A 104 11.25 8.26 -27.80
CA ARG A 104 11.47 7.15 -28.71
C ARG A 104 10.13 6.65 -29.26
N TYR A 105 10.12 6.30 -30.53
CA TYR A 105 8.92 5.76 -31.16
C TYR A 105 8.73 4.29 -30.76
N PHE A 106 7.52 3.93 -30.37
CA PHE A 106 7.07 2.56 -30.13
C PHE A 106 6.10 2.19 -31.23
N ASP A 107 6.31 1.06 -31.90
CA ASP A 107 5.53 0.65 -33.07
C ASP A 107 4.30 -0.20 -32.73
N GLY A 108 4.00 -0.38 -31.44
CA GLY A 108 2.92 -1.22 -30.94
C GLY A 108 3.39 -2.60 -30.46
N ALA A 109 4.60 -3.03 -30.83
CA ALA A 109 5.20 -4.29 -30.40
C ALA A 109 6.60 -4.11 -29.78
N MET A 110 7.43 -3.24 -30.36
CA MET A 110 8.80 -2.98 -29.95
C MET A 110 9.19 -1.50 -30.09
N TRP A 111 10.27 -1.13 -29.41
CA TRP A 111 10.85 0.21 -29.52
C TRP A 111 11.73 0.30 -30.76
N THR A 112 11.54 1.32 -31.60
CA THR A 112 12.34 1.49 -32.83
C THR A 112 13.79 1.78 -32.53
N HIS A 113 14.74 1.34 -33.34
CA HIS A 113 16.16 1.66 -33.12
C HIS A 113 16.41 3.18 -33.02
N HIS A 114 17.39 3.58 -32.21
CA HIS A 114 17.86 4.96 -32.17
C HIS A 114 18.45 5.31 -33.53
N THR A 115 17.78 6.19 -34.28
CA THR A 115 18.39 6.87 -35.43
C THR A 115 19.38 7.90 -34.89
N ARG A 116 20.63 7.80 -35.36
CA ARG A 116 21.75 8.65 -34.95
C ARG A 116 21.78 9.94 -35.76
#